data_AF-A0A9D1K8H9-F1
#
_entry.id   AF-A0A9D1K8H9-F1
#
_cell.length_a   1.000
_cell.length_b   1.000
_cell.length_c   1.000
_cell.angle_alpha   90.00
_cell.angle_beta   90.00
_cell.angle_gamma   90.00
#
_symmetry.space_group_name_H-M   'P 1'
#
loop_
_entity.id
_entity.type
_entity.pdbx_description
1 polymer ?
#
loop_
_entity_poly.entity_id
_entity_poly.type
_entity_poly.pdbx_seq_one_letter_code
_entity_poly.pdbx_strand_id
1 'polypeptide(L)' 'MDKIKWVANGMPKTADLSLPVMSLENVKKARAFHKSFPQYAQTPLAKLDGMAKELGLGKLFVK' A
#
# COMPACT_ATOMS: atom_id res chain seq x y z
N MET A 1 30.56 16.37 1.89
CA MET A 1 29.50 15.36 2.08
C MET A 1 28.93 15.05 0.70
N ASP A 2 29.04 13.81 0.24
CA ASP A 2 28.54 13.44 -1.08
C ASP A 2 27.01 13.35 -1.09
N LYS A 3 26.40 13.73 -2.23
CA LYS A 3 24.93 13.71 -2.41
C LYS A 3 24.44 12.29 -2.70
N ILE A 4 23.34 11.90 -2.05
CA ILE A 4 22.62 10.65 -2.34
C ILE A 4 22.11 10.69 -3.79
N LYS A 5 22.39 9.62 -4.55
CA LYS A 5 21.84 9.41 -5.91
C LYS A 5 20.69 8.41 -5.83
N TRP A 6 19.54 8.77 -6.40
CA TRP A 6 18.35 7.90 -6.47
C TRP A 6 18.23 7.28 -7.86
N VAL A 7 17.87 6.00 -7.93
CA VAL A 7 17.61 5.27 -9.17
C VAL A 7 16.40 4.35 -8.98
N ALA A 8 15.59 4.16 -10.02
CA ALA A 8 14.48 3.22 -9.99
C ALA A 8 15.00 1.78 -10.00
N ASN A 9 14.50 0.95 -9.08
CA ASN A 9 14.84 -0.47 -9.04
C ASN A 9 13.94 -1.25 -10.01
N GLY A 10 14.56 -2.02 -10.92
CA GLY A 10 13.87 -2.93 -11.83
C GLY A 10 13.87 -4.35 -11.29
N MET A 11 12.86 -4.70 -10.48
CA MET A 11 12.73 -6.07 -9.95
C MET A 11 12.06 -6.99 -11.00
N PRO A 12 12.66 -8.15 -11.33
CA PRO A 12 12.01 -9.12 -12.22
C PRO A 12 10.80 -9.77 -11.56
N LYS A 13 9.85 -10.23 -12.37
CA LYS A 13 8.67 -10.95 -11.88
C LYS A 13 9.08 -12.29 -11.26
N THR A 14 8.43 -12.67 -10.17
CA THR A 14 8.66 -13.98 -9.50
C THR A 14 7.43 -14.89 -9.62
N ALA A 15 7.57 -16.13 -9.16
CA ALA A 15 6.46 -17.08 -9.09
C ALA A 15 5.44 -16.77 -7.96
N ASP A 16 5.75 -15.80 -7.09
CA ASP A 16 4.84 -15.26 -6.08
C ASP A 16 4.23 -16.35 -5.15
N LEU A 17 4.99 -17.41 -4.86
CA LEU A 17 4.54 -18.61 -4.12
C LEU A 17 3.97 -18.32 -2.72
N SER A 18 4.31 -17.18 -2.13
CA SER A 18 3.81 -16.76 -0.82
C SER A 18 2.46 -16.04 -0.87
N LEU A 19 1.96 -15.63 -2.05
CA LEU A 19 0.68 -14.92 -2.17
C LEU A 19 -0.54 -15.62 -1.57
N PRO A 20 -0.63 -16.97 -1.52
CA PRO A 20 -1.75 -17.65 -0.86
C PRO A 20 -1.94 -17.25 0.62
N VAL A 21 -0.88 -16.81 1.32
CA VAL A 21 -1.00 -16.29 2.69
C VAL A 21 -1.88 -15.03 2.76
N MET A 22 -1.92 -14.25 1.67
CA MET A 22 -2.69 -13.01 1.53
C MET A 22 -4.11 -13.25 1.01
N SER A 23 -4.61 -14.50 1.03
CA SER A 23 -5.99 -14.81 0.65
C SER A 23 -6.99 -13.92 1.42
N LEU A 24 -8.14 -13.64 0.80
CA LEU A 24 -9.18 -12.85 1.46
C LEU A 24 -9.64 -13.47 2.78
N GLU A 25 -9.61 -14.79 2.90
CA GLU A 25 -9.90 -15.50 4.15
C GLU A 25 -8.89 -15.16 5.24
N ASN A 26 -7.59 -15.26 4.95
CA ASN A 26 -6.54 -14.95 5.91
C ASN A 26 -6.50 -13.46 6.27
N VAL A 27 -6.69 -12.57 5.29
CA VAL A 27 -6.78 -11.11 5.53
C VAL A 27 -7.98 -10.76 6.42
N LYS A 28 -9.12 -11.44 6.26
CA LYS A 28 -10.28 -11.26 7.14
C LYS A 28 -9.94 -11.64 8.59
N LYS A 29 -9.26 -12.77 8.81
CA LYS A 29 -8.81 -13.21 10.15
C LYS A 29 -7.85 -12.19 10.77
N ALA A 30 -6.84 -11.75 10.02
CA ALA A 30 -5.89 -10.73 10.46
C ALA A 30 -6.59 -9.40 10.79
N ARG A 31 -7.54 -8.94 9.96
CA ARG A 31 -8.30 -7.71 10.23
C ARG A 31 -9.18 -7.84 11.48
N ALA A 32 -9.80 -9.00 11.70
CA ALA A 32 -10.62 -9.25 12.89
C ALA A 32 -9.77 -9.19 14.18
N PHE A 33 -8.57 -9.78 14.15
CA PHE A 33 -7.62 -9.68 15.25
C PHE A 33 -7.26 -8.22 15.58
N HIS A 34 -6.83 -7.43 14.59
CA HIS A 34 -6.48 -6.02 14.83
C HIS A 34 -7.66 -5.19 15.35
N LYS A 35 -8.89 -5.47 14.89
CA LYS A 35 -10.11 -4.81 15.39
C LYS A 35 -10.41 -5.10 16.85
N SER A 36 -9.83 -6.14 17.44
CA SER A 36 -10.05 -6.46 18.87
C SER A 36 -9.34 -5.48 19.81
N PHE A 37 -8.40 -4.67 19.30
CA PHE A 37 -7.64 -3.74 20.12
C PHE A 37 -8.42 -2.44 20.28
N PRO A 38 -8.56 -1.87 21.50
CA PRO A 38 -9.37 -0.68 21.72
C PRO A 38 -8.83 0.57 21.01
N GLN A 39 -7.54 0.58 20.66
CA GLN A 39 -6.89 1.67 19.93
C GLN A 39 -7.06 1.54 18.40
N TYR A 40 -7.66 0.45 17.91
CA TYR A 40 -7.79 0.24 16.47
C TYR A 40 -8.74 1.28 15.86
N ALA A 41 -8.21 2.03 14.90
CA ALA A 41 -8.98 2.84 13.97
C ALA A 41 -8.49 2.57 12.55
N GLN A 42 -9.40 2.63 11.58
CA GLN A 42 -8.98 2.57 10.18
C GLN A 42 -8.18 3.83 9.86
N THR A 43 -6.97 3.68 9.30
CA THR A 43 -6.24 4.84 8.78
C THR A 43 -7.05 5.49 7.65
N PRO A 44 -6.91 6.80 7.43
CA PRO A 44 -7.53 7.46 6.29
C PRO A 44 -7.15 6.84 4.94
N LEU A 45 -7.86 7.22 3.89
CA LEU A 45 -7.43 7.02 2.52
C LEU A 45 -7.52 8.39 1.86
N ALA A 46 -6.39 9.10 1.81
CA ALA A 46 -6.34 10.46 1.32
C ALA A 46 -6.51 10.47 -0.20
N LYS A 47 -7.46 11.27 -0.70
CA LYS A 47 -7.66 11.51 -2.12
C LYS A 47 -6.91 12.78 -2.53
N LEU A 48 -5.98 12.67 -3.46
CA LEU A 48 -5.09 13.76 -3.86
C LEU A 48 -5.44 14.26 -5.27
N ASP A 49 -6.58 14.94 -5.40
CA ASP A 49 -7.09 15.38 -6.70
C ASP A 49 -6.17 16.40 -7.41
N GLY A 50 -5.54 17.31 -6.67
CA GLY A 50 -4.59 18.29 -7.22
C GLY A 50 -3.37 17.61 -7.85
N MET A 51 -2.76 16.67 -7.12
CA MET A 51 -1.61 15.90 -7.60
C MET A 51 -1.98 14.98 -8.75
N ALA A 52 -3.16 14.36 -8.72
CA ALA A 52 -3.66 13.56 -9.84
C ALA A 52 -3.74 14.40 -11.13
N LYS A 53 -4.24 15.64 -11.03
CA LYS A 53 -4.28 16.58 -12.16
C LYS A 53 -2.88 16.94 -12.65
N GLU A 54 -1.96 17.29 -11.75
CA GLU A 54 -0.58 17.65 -12.10
C GLU A 54 0.17 16.52 -12.84
N LEU A 55 -0.07 15.27 -12.44
CA LEU A 55 0.55 14.08 -13.06
C LEU A 55 -0.20 13.54 -14.27
N GLY A 56 -1.36 14.09 -14.63
CA GLY A 56 -2.20 13.58 -15.72
C GLY A 56 -2.85 12.21 -15.43
N LEU A 57 -3.08 11.88 -14.16
CA LEU A 57 -3.70 10.64 -13.71
C LEU A 57 -5.21 10.79 -13.52
N GLY A 58 -5.97 9.70 -13.68
CA GLY A 58 -7.41 9.72 -13.42
C GLY A 58 -7.77 9.94 -11.95
N LYS A 59 -7.07 9.26 -11.03
CA LYS A 59 -7.20 9.42 -9.58
C LYS A 59 -5.89 9.07 -8.89
N LEU A 60 -5.59 9.71 -7.76
CA LEU A 60 -4.48 9.37 -6.88
C LEU A 60 -4.99 9.25 -5.44
N PHE A 61 -4.65 8.14 -4.79
CA PHE A 61 -4.97 7.89 -3.39
C PHE A 61 -3.72 7.46 -2.63
N VAL A 62 -3.59 7.92 -1.39
CA VAL A 62 -2.53 7.52 -0.45
C VAL A 62 -3.18 6.91 0.78
N LYS A 63 -2.78 5.69 1.13
CA LYS A 63 -3.32 4.95 2.26
C LYS A 63 -2.66 5.33 3.58
#